data_AF-A0ABD5NF42-F1
#
_entry.id   AF-A0ABD5NF42-F1
#
_cell.length_a   1.000
_cell.length_b   1.000
_cell.length_c   1.000
_cell.angle_alpha   90.00
_cell.angle_beta   90.00
_cell.angle_gamma   90.00
#
_symmetry.space_group_name_H-M   'P 1'
#
loop_
_entity.id
_entity.type
_entity.pdbx_description
1 polymer ?
#
loop_
_entity_poly.entity_id
_entity_poly.type
_entity_poly.pdbx_seq_one_letter_code
_entity_poly.pdbx_strand_id
1 'polypeptide(L)'
;MRSNALHLAVAACLLLAGCSAAAPSTDQPTTPTDTTTQEPCRTIDYEPKPLPDPPANLTAERAASFTAAYENATVWNENAPEADHALRVSTEASVVNRTDTGFVVHVSGGGSYAACHGEAEAVADMFLHTNYFVNETTVVRLTHPENKTDDPRRHGGEVLTGSG
;
A
#
# COMPACT_ATOMS: atom_id res chain seq x y z
N MET A 1 40.50 -10.03 8.22
CA MET A 1 40.51 -11.27 7.41
C MET A 1 40.25 -12.46 8.33
N ARG A 2 39.03 -12.96 8.36
CA ARG A 2 38.67 -14.27 8.95
C ARG A 2 37.67 -14.90 8.00
N SER A 3 38.17 -15.87 7.24
CA SER A 3 37.40 -16.75 6.38
C SER A 3 36.57 -17.70 7.23
N ASN A 4 35.27 -17.82 6.96
CA ASN A 4 34.49 -18.99 7.30
C ASN A 4 33.81 -19.48 6.01
N ALA A 5 34.48 -20.43 5.38
CA ALA A 5 33.95 -21.28 4.32
C ALA A 5 33.28 -22.53 4.95
N LEU A 6 32.56 -23.29 4.10
CA LEU A 6 31.99 -24.64 4.32
C LEU A 6 30.68 -24.67 5.15
N HIS A 7 29.59 -25.37 4.81
CA HIS A 7 29.26 -26.45 3.87
C HIS A 7 27.74 -26.35 3.56
N LEU A 8 27.29 -26.35 2.30
CA LEU A 8 26.86 -27.51 1.50
C LEU A 8 25.78 -28.41 2.14
N ALA A 9 24.52 -28.31 1.70
CA ALA A 9 23.54 -29.40 1.75
C ALA A 9 22.45 -29.20 0.68
N VAL A 10 22.69 -29.79 -0.50
CA VAL A 10 21.70 -30.06 -1.54
C VAL A 10 20.92 -31.29 -1.11
N ALA A 11 19.59 -31.20 -0.99
CA ALA A 11 18.71 -32.35 -0.81
C ALA A 11 17.56 -32.28 -1.82
N ALA A 12 17.84 -32.80 -3.02
CA ALA A 12 16.85 -33.11 -4.03
C ALA A 12 16.17 -34.45 -3.67
N CYS A 13 14.90 -34.41 -3.27
CA CYS A 13 14.07 -35.60 -3.13
C CYS A 13 13.01 -35.62 -4.24
N LEU A 14 13.43 -36.11 -5.41
CA LEU A 14 12.55 -36.59 -6.47
C LEU A 14 12.02 -37.97 -6.06
N LEU A 15 10.79 -38.03 -5.55
CA LEU A 15 10.05 -39.29 -5.39
C LEU A 15 8.99 -39.38 -6.48
N LEU A 16 9.39 -39.98 -7.59
CA LEU A 16 8.51 -40.61 -8.55
C LEU A 16 7.99 -41.93 -7.95
N ALA A 17 6.72 -41.96 -7.56
CA ALA A 17 5.98 -43.19 -7.33
C ALA A 17 4.74 -43.18 -8.25
N GLY A 18 4.69 -44.15 -9.16
CA GLY A 18 3.63 -44.28 -10.14
C GLY A 18 2.50 -45.22 -9.70
N CYS A 19 1.50 -45.22 -10.59
CA CYS A 19 0.50 -46.26 -10.89
C CYS A 19 -0.56 -46.61 -9.84
N SER A 20 -1.81 -46.31 -10.18
CA SER A 20 -2.85 -47.33 -10.33
C SER A 20 -3.93 -46.83 -11.29
N ALA A 21 -4.05 -47.52 -12.43
CA ALA A 21 -5.17 -47.39 -13.35
C ALA A 21 -6.41 -48.06 -12.74
N ALA A 22 -7.54 -47.35 -12.73
CA ALA A 22 -8.85 -47.89 -12.39
C ALA A 22 -9.83 -47.65 -13.55
N ALA A 23 -10.70 -48.62 -13.74
CA ALA A 23 -11.52 -48.94 -14.90
C ALA A 23 -12.57 -47.87 -15.33
N PRO A 24 -13.11 -47.96 -16.56
CA PRO A 24 -14.15 -47.06 -17.04
C PRO A 24 -15.54 -47.58 -16.65
N SER A 25 -16.28 -46.81 -15.86
CA SER A 25 -17.74 -46.83 -15.67
C SER A 25 -18.04 -45.68 -14.71
N THR A 26 -18.84 -44.67 -15.05
CA THR A 26 -20.30 -44.69 -14.94
C THR A 26 -20.77 -43.33 -15.47
N ASP A 27 -21.91 -43.29 -16.14
CA ASP A 27 -22.60 -42.07 -16.61
C ASP A 27 -22.44 -40.90 -15.65
N GLN A 28 -21.59 -39.94 -16.01
CA GLN A 28 -21.43 -38.71 -15.27
C GLN A 28 -22.65 -37.83 -15.58
N PRO A 29 -23.45 -37.42 -14.58
CA PRO A 29 -24.49 -36.43 -14.80
C PRO A 29 -23.81 -35.18 -15.34
N THR A 30 -24.18 -34.74 -16.54
CA THR A 30 -23.77 -33.45 -17.06
C THR A 30 -24.36 -32.39 -16.13
N THR A 31 -23.61 -31.97 -15.11
CA THR A 31 -23.97 -30.81 -14.30
C THR A 31 -24.13 -29.65 -15.28
N PRO A 32 -25.29 -28.99 -15.34
CA PRO A 32 -25.41 -27.80 -16.16
C PRO A 32 -24.32 -26.84 -15.69
N THR A 33 -23.40 -26.49 -16.58
CA THR A 33 -22.50 -25.37 -16.35
C THR A 33 -23.40 -24.14 -16.30
N ASP A 34 -23.72 -23.70 -15.08
CA ASP A 34 -24.36 -22.40 -14.87
C ASP A 34 -23.46 -21.37 -15.55
N THR A 35 -23.91 -20.93 -16.72
CA THR A 35 -23.32 -19.78 -17.40
C THR A 35 -23.84 -18.59 -16.64
N THR A 36 -23.22 -18.31 -15.49
CA THR A 36 -23.43 -17.06 -14.78
C THR A 36 -22.89 -15.99 -15.73
N THR A 37 -23.80 -15.32 -16.46
CA THR A 37 -23.45 -14.13 -17.22
C THR A 37 -22.90 -13.14 -16.20
N GLN A 38 -21.56 -13.03 -16.15
CA GLN A 38 -20.90 -12.11 -15.25
C GLN A 38 -21.33 -10.70 -15.66
N GLU A 39 -21.96 -9.99 -14.74
CA GLU A 39 -22.38 -8.61 -14.99
C GLU A 39 -21.11 -7.81 -15.33
N PRO A 40 -21.11 -7.04 -16.43
CA PRO A 40 -19.93 -6.27 -16.80
C PRO A 40 -19.52 -5.38 -15.63
N CYS A 41 -18.21 -5.35 -15.35
CA CYS A 41 -17.67 -4.50 -14.29
C CYS A 41 -18.16 -3.08 -14.44
N ARG A 42 -18.82 -2.56 -13.40
CA ARG A 42 -19.26 -1.17 -13.36
C ARG A 42 -18.12 -0.30 -12.84
N THR A 43 -17.50 0.46 -13.73
CA THR A 43 -16.52 1.48 -13.34
C THR A 43 -17.19 2.64 -12.57
N ILE A 44 -16.56 3.05 -11.48
CA ILE A 44 -16.86 4.19 -10.63
C ILE A 44 -15.81 5.25 -10.93
N ASP A 45 -16.27 6.44 -11.30
CA ASP A 45 -15.39 7.59 -11.40
C ASP A 45 -15.17 8.17 -9.98
N TYR A 46 -13.92 8.14 -9.52
CA TYR A 46 -13.54 8.62 -8.20
C TYR A 46 -13.09 10.08 -8.28
N GLU A 47 -13.78 10.96 -7.54
CA GLU A 47 -13.34 12.34 -7.41
C GLU A 47 -12.01 12.42 -6.64
N PRO A 48 -11.03 13.22 -7.12
CA PRO A 48 -9.82 13.50 -6.37
C PRO A 48 -10.14 14.17 -5.04
N LYS A 49 -9.44 13.75 -3.98
CA LYS A 49 -9.47 14.41 -2.68
C LYS A 49 -8.54 15.63 -2.68
N PRO A 50 -8.98 16.78 -2.13
CA PRO A 50 -8.10 17.92 -1.96
C PRO A 50 -6.97 17.56 -0.98
N LEU A 51 -5.75 18.01 -1.30
CA LEU A 51 -4.62 17.93 -0.39
C LEU A 51 -4.78 19.03 0.68
N PRO A 52 -4.69 18.71 1.98
CA PRO A 52 -4.80 19.71 3.02
C PRO A 52 -3.58 20.63 3.03
N ASP A 53 -3.78 21.89 3.41
CA ASP A 53 -2.70 22.83 3.65
C ASP A 53 -1.99 22.56 5.00
N PRO A 54 -0.70 22.91 5.13
CA PRO A 54 -0.01 22.87 6.42
C PRO A 54 -0.71 23.72 7.48
N PRO A 55 -0.75 23.29 8.75
CA PRO A 55 -1.46 24.01 9.80
C PRO A 55 -0.74 25.32 10.17
N ALA A 56 -1.49 26.44 10.18
CA ALA A 56 -0.93 27.77 10.48
C ALA A 56 -0.28 27.89 11.88
N ASN A 57 -0.80 27.18 12.89
CA ASN A 57 -0.12 27.05 14.19
C ASN A 57 0.24 25.58 14.39
N LEU A 58 1.54 25.30 14.43
CA LEU A 58 2.05 23.95 14.49
C LEU A 58 2.07 23.44 15.94
N THR A 59 1.29 22.39 16.19
CA THR A 59 1.37 21.57 17.41
C THR A 59 1.61 20.12 17.01
N ALA A 60 1.97 19.27 17.98
CA ALA A 60 2.18 17.84 17.73
C ALA A 60 0.91 17.18 17.15
N GLU A 61 -0.26 17.48 17.73
CA GLU A 61 -1.56 16.94 17.32
C GLU A 61 -1.94 17.41 15.91
N ARG A 62 -1.66 18.68 15.60
CA ARG A 62 -1.92 19.25 14.29
C ARG A 62 -0.97 18.70 13.23
N ALA A 63 0.30 18.48 13.55
CA ALA A 63 1.26 17.84 12.65
C ALA A 63 0.84 16.40 12.33
N ALA A 64 0.43 15.62 13.34
CA ALA A 64 -0.10 14.28 13.14
C ALA A 64 -1.39 14.28 12.30
N SER A 65 -2.37 15.12 12.65
CA SER A 65 -3.64 15.19 11.92
C SER A 65 -3.44 15.62 10.46
N PHE A 66 -2.59 16.62 10.23
CA PHE A 66 -2.25 17.10 8.88
C PHE A 66 -1.59 15.99 8.04
N THR A 67 -0.55 15.34 8.55
CA THR A 67 0.18 14.29 7.79
C THR A 67 -0.67 13.06 7.51
N ALA A 68 -1.53 12.65 8.45
CA ALA A 68 -2.51 11.58 8.21
C ALA A 68 -3.47 11.95 7.07
N ALA A 69 -4.07 13.14 7.13
CA ALA A 69 -5.02 13.59 6.10
C ALA A 69 -4.34 13.77 4.73
N TYR A 70 -3.11 14.31 4.72
CA TYR A 70 -2.32 14.51 3.51
C TYR A 70 -1.98 13.19 2.84
N GLU A 71 -1.48 12.21 3.59
CA GLU A 71 -1.13 10.90 3.03
C GLU A 71 -2.38 10.14 2.57
N ASN A 72 -3.50 10.23 3.31
CA ASN A 72 -4.77 9.64 2.88
C ASN A 72 -5.22 10.18 1.52
N ALA A 73 -5.17 11.50 1.34
CA ALA A 73 -5.56 12.14 0.09
C ALA A 73 -4.56 11.83 -1.04
N THR A 74 -3.26 11.81 -0.75
CA THR A 74 -2.21 11.46 -1.72
C THR A 74 -2.42 10.06 -2.27
N VAL A 75 -2.51 9.06 -1.38
CA VAL A 75 -2.70 7.65 -1.78
C VAL A 75 -4.05 7.44 -2.47
N TRP A 76 -5.11 8.11 -2.02
CA TRP A 76 -6.39 8.09 -2.72
C TRP A 76 -6.24 8.60 -4.16
N ASN A 77 -5.62 9.76 -4.35
CA ASN A 77 -5.48 10.38 -5.67
C ASN A 77 -4.58 9.58 -6.61
N GLU A 78 -3.53 8.96 -6.08
CA GLU A 78 -2.62 8.10 -6.85
C GLU A 78 -3.31 6.82 -7.35
N ASN A 79 -4.23 6.25 -6.56
CA ASN A 79 -4.85 4.95 -6.87
C ASN A 79 -6.28 5.05 -7.45
N ALA A 80 -6.95 6.20 -7.30
CA ALA A 80 -8.26 6.46 -7.88
C ALA A 80 -8.34 6.19 -9.39
N PRO A 81 -7.32 6.52 -10.22
CA PRO A 81 -7.35 6.21 -11.65
C PRO A 81 -7.27 4.72 -11.99
N GLU A 82 -6.76 3.88 -11.07
CA GLU A 82 -6.62 2.43 -11.28
C GLU A 82 -7.76 1.63 -10.64
N ALA A 83 -8.53 2.25 -9.74
CA ALA A 83 -9.64 1.61 -9.07
C ALA A 83 -10.91 1.67 -9.94
N ASP A 84 -11.43 0.51 -10.35
CA ASP A 84 -12.66 0.46 -11.13
C ASP A 84 -13.90 0.54 -10.25
N HIS A 85 -13.98 -0.18 -9.13
CA HIS A 85 -15.26 -0.21 -8.37
C HIS A 85 -15.13 -0.30 -6.86
N ALA A 86 -13.90 -0.42 -6.34
CA ALA A 86 -13.65 -0.24 -4.92
C ALA A 86 -12.30 0.45 -4.70
N LEU A 87 -12.31 1.48 -3.85
CA LEU A 87 -11.10 2.10 -3.31
C LEU A 87 -11.33 2.41 -1.83
N ARG A 88 -10.40 1.98 -0.99
CA ARG A 88 -10.37 2.28 0.44
C ARG A 88 -8.95 2.65 0.84
N VAL A 89 -8.83 3.71 1.61
CA VAL A 89 -7.55 4.18 2.15
C VAL A 89 -7.76 4.59 3.61
N SER A 90 -6.95 4.07 4.51
CA SER A 90 -6.95 4.42 5.93
C SER A 90 -5.52 4.65 6.41
N THR A 91 -5.35 5.68 7.22
CA THR A 91 -4.05 6.18 7.64
C THR A 91 -4.14 6.67 9.07
N GLU A 92 -3.11 6.40 9.85
CA GLU A 92 -2.90 6.89 11.21
C GLU A 92 -1.52 7.56 11.28
N ALA A 93 -1.40 8.56 12.13
CA ALA A 93 -0.15 9.29 12.29
C ALA A 93 0.23 9.45 13.76
N SER A 94 1.53 9.40 14.04
CA SER A 94 2.08 9.62 15.37
C SER A 94 3.35 10.46 15.30
N VAL A 95 3.47 11.43 16.19
CA VAL A 95 4.72 12.20 16.34
C VAL A 95 5.75 11.28 17.00
N VAL A 96 6.83 11.01 16.27
CA VAL A 96 7.92 10.14 16.73
C VAL A 96 9.11 10.92 17.28
N ASN A 97 9.25 12.19 16.89
CA ASN A 97 10.29 13.06 17.41
C ASN A 97 9.88 14.53 17.37
N ARG A 98 10.30 15.30 18.37
CA ARG A 98 10.23 16.76 18.37
C ARG A 98 11.64 17.31 18.16
N THR A 99 11.77 18.21 17.20
CA THR A 99 13.03 18.91 16.88
C THR A 99 12.93 20.38 17.29
N ASP A 100 14.04 21.10 17.22
CA ASP A 100 14.08 22.54 17.52
C ASP A 100 13.17 23.38 16.61
N THR A 101 12.90 22.89 15.40
CA THR A 101 12.18 23.64 14.36
C THR A 101 10.85 23.01 13.95
N GLY A 102 10.48 21.84 14.47
CA GLY A 102 9.29 21.14 14.01
C GLY A 102 9.17 19.71 14.53
N PHE A 103 8.37 18.89 13.86
CA PHE A 103 8.05 17.52 14.27
C PHE A 103 8.43 16.52 13.19
N VAL A 104 8.95 15.36 13.60
CA VAL A 104 8.99 14.17 12.75
C VAL A 104 7.76 13.33 13.09
N VAL A 105 7.00 13.00 12.06
CA VAL A 105 5.74 12.27 12.16
C VAL A 105 5.83 11.00 11.34
N HIS A 106 5.50 9.86 11.94
CA HIS A 106 5.35 8.61 11.22
C HIS A 106 3.88 8.41 10.87
N VAL A 107 3.60 8.18 9.59
CA VAL A 107 2.29 7.80 9.07
C VAL A 107 2.35 6.33 8.69
N SER A 108 1.36 5.57 9.16
CA SER A 108 1.16 4.18 8.80
C SER A 108 -0.29 3.91 8.43
N GLY A 109 -0.53 2.90 7.62
CA GLY A 109 -1.88 2.49 7.29
C GLY A 109 -1.89 1.53 6.14
N GLY A 110 -2.99 1.55 5.40
CA GLY A 110 -3.14 0.73 4.23
C GLY A 110 -4.41 1.04 3.47
N GLY A 111 -4.63 0.28 2.42
CA GLY A 111 -5.81 0.40 1.62
C GLY A 111 -6.00 -0.84 0.77
N SER A 112 -7.06 -0.80 -0.02
CA SER A 112 -7.37 -1.84 -0.98
C SER A 112 -8.04 -1.18 -2.18
N TYR A 113 -7.74 -1.66 -3.37
CA TYR A 113 -8.52 -1.32 -4.56
C TYR A 113 -8.89 -2.56 -5.36
N ALA A 114 -9.99 -2.45 -6.08
CA ALA A 114 -10.44 -3.44 -7.04
C ALA A 114 -10.47 -2.82 -8.44
N ALA A 115 -9.86 -3.53 -9.38
CA ALA A 115 -9.76 -3.16 -10.79
C ALA A 115 -10.33 -4.29 -11.65
N CYS A 116 -10.70 -3.98 -12.88
CA CYS A 116 -11.19 -4.94 -13.85
C CYS A 116 -10.23 -5.07 -15.03
N HIS A 117 -9.95 -6.31 -15.40
CA HIS A 117 -9.14 -6.67 -16.55
C HIS A 117 -9.99 -7.54 -17.48
N GLY A 118 -10.76 -6.89 -18.35
CA GLY A 118 -11.78 -7.55 -19.16
C GLY A 118 -12.96 -7.96 -18.29
N GLU A 119 -13.24 -9.26 -18.20
CA GLU A 119 -14.30 -9.82 -17.36
C GLU A 119 -13.80 -10.27 -15.97
N ALA A 120 -12.49 -10.18 -15.71
CA ALA A 120 -11.90 -10.60 -14.44
C ALA A 120 -11.72 -9.42 -13.48
N GLU A 121 -12.10 -9.60 -12.21
CA GLU A 121 -11.80 -8.70 -11.12
C GLU A 121 -10.42 -9.02 -10.53
N ALA A 122 -9.61 -7.99 -10.31
CA ALA A 122 -8.37 -8.04 -9.56
C ALA A 122 -8.51 -7.18 -8.30
N VAL A 123 -8.03 -7.69 -7.18
CA VAL A 123 -7.98 -6.96 -5.91
C VAL A 123 -6.53 -6.84 -5.48
N ALA A 124 -6.15 -5.64 -5.08
CA ALA A 124 -4.81 -5.34 -4.58
C ALA A 124 -4.90 -4.69 -3.20
N ASP A 125 -4.01 -5.13 -2.31
CA ASP A 125 -3.79 -4.52 -0.99
C ASP A 125 -2.61 -3.54 -1.06
N MET A 126 -2.71 -2.46 -0.29
CA MET A 126 -1.70 -1.42 -0.19
C MET A 126 -1.26 -1.28 1.26
N PHE A 127 0.05 -1.20 1.48
CA PHE A 127 0.64 -0.91 2.78
C PHE A 127 1.31 0.47 2.73
N LEU A 128 1.05 1.28 3.75
CA LEU A 128 1.54 2.66 3.81
C LEU A 128 2.50 2.82 4.97
N HIS A 129 3.72 3.28 4.67
CA HIS A 129 4.72 3.65 5.64
C HIS A 129 5.49 4.87 5.12
N THR A 130 5.30 6.00 5.77
CA THR A 130 5.86 7.29 5.35
C THR A 130 6.27 8.09 6.57
N ASN A 131 7.43 8.74 6.52
CA ASN A 131 7.81 9.72 7.54
C ASN A 131 7.69 11.14 6.98
N TYR A 132 7.29 12.07 7.83
CA TYR A 132 7.21 13.49 7.51
C TYR A 132 8.05 14.29 8.48
N PHE A 133 8.73 15.31 7.99
CA PHE A 133 9.15 16.44 8.80
C PHE A 133 8.19 17.59 8.50
N VAL A 134 7.62 18.18 9.55
CA VAL A 134 6.69 19.31 9.45
C VAL A 134 7.22 20.44 10.31
N ASN A 135 7.42 21.62 9.71
CA ASN A 135 7.59 22.88 10.42
C ASN A 135 6.59 23.94 9.91
N GLU A 136 6.74 25.18 10.36
CA GLU A 136 5.83 26.28 10.00
C GLU A 136 5.84 26.64 8.50
N THR A 137 6.92 26.33 7.78
CA THR A 137 7.15 26.82 6.41
C THR A 137 7.34 25.72 5.38
N THR A 138 7.52 24.47 5.83
CA THR A 138 8.06 23.40 5.01
C THR A 138 7.55 22.07 5.52
N VAL A 139 7.19 21.21 4.57
CA VAL A 139 6.89 19.81 4.81
C VAL A 139 7.84 18.99 3.94
N VAL A 140 8.47 17.98 4.53
CA VAL A 140 9.35 17.05 3.82
C VAL A 140 8.81 15.64 4.01
N ARG A 141 8.54 14.93 2.91
CA ARG A 141 8.00 13.58 2.90
C ARG A 141 9.09 12.57 2.55
N LEU A 142 9.20 11.50 3.31
CA LEU A 142 10.06 10.35 3.03
C LEU A 142 9.18 9.10 2.88
N THR A 143 9.02 8.67 1.64
CA THR A 143 8.31 7.44 1.29
C THR A 143 9.22 6.23 1.57
N HIS A 144 8.65 5.15 2.11
CA HIS A 144 9.39 3.92 2.43
C HIS A 144 10.62 4.14 3.34
N PRO A 145 10.45 4.78 4.52
CA PRO A 145 11.54 4.96 5.46
C PRO A 145 12.06 3.59 5.94
N GLU A 146 13.36 3.46 6.16
CA GLU A 146 13.95 2.24 6.74
C GLU A 146 13.53 2.09 8.21
N ASN A 147 13.38 3.21 8.92
CA ASN A 147 12.90 3.27 10.30
C ASN A 147 11.80 4.31 10.48
N LYS A 148 10.84 4.02 11.38
CA LYS A 148 9.75 4.92 11.77
C LYS A 148 10.24 6.26 12.34
N THR A 149 11.49 6.34 12.79
CA THR A 149 12.09 7.56 13.36
C THR A 149 13.00 8.33 12.41
N ASP A 150 13.18 7.87 11.17
CA ASP A 150 14.05 8.54 10.20
C ASP A 150 13.56 9.96 9.93
N ASP A 151 14.44 10.94 10.11
CA ASP A 151 14.17 12.34 9.76
C ASP A 151 14.23 12.50 8.24
N PRO A 152 13.11 12.83 7.57
CA PRO A 152 13.08 12.96 6.10
C PRO A 152 14.14 13.89 5.53
N ARG A 153 14.53 14.94 6.28
CA ARG A 153 15.54 15.91 5.84
C ARG A 153 16.93 15.31 5.68
N ARG A 154 17.20 14.16 6.31
CA ARG A 154 18.51 13.49 6.32
C ARG A 154 18.56 12.23 5.46
N HIS A 155 17.40 11.78 4.96
CA HIS A 155 17.26 10.49 4.28
C HIS A 155 16.67 10.65 2.86
N GLY A 156 16.91 11.80 2.23
CA GLY A 156 16.49 12.04 0.84
C GLY A 156 14.98 12.28 0.68
N GLY A 157 14.31 12.78 1.73
CA GLY A 157 12.91 13.15 1.63
C GLY A 157 12.69 14.32 0.66
N GLU A 158 11.52 14.32 0.03
CA GLU A 158 11.07 15.32 -0.92
C GLU A 158 10.40 16.49 -0.20
N VAL A 159 10.74 17.72 -0.58
CA VAL A 159 10.05 18.92 -0.08
C VAL A 159 8.72 19.05 -0.80
N LEU A 160 7.62 19.08 -0.05
CA LEU A 160 6.30 19.32 -0.59
C LEU A 160 6.14 20.82 -0.85
N THR A 161 6.05 21.19 -2.12
CA THR A 161 5.64 22.54 -2.51
C THR A 161 4.12 22.61 -2.42
N GLY A 162 3.57 23.51 -1.60
CA GLY A 162 2.12 23.72 -1.54
C GLY A 162 1.56 23.92 -2.94
N SER A 163 0.49 23.19 -3.26
CA SER A 163 -0.25 23.37 -4.51
C SER A 163 -0.89 24.75 -4.48
N GLY A 164 -0.20 25.74 -5.02
CA GLY A 164 -0.73 27.09 -5.25
C GLY A 164 -1.79 27.11 -6.34
#